data_AF-A0AAE7L0H9-F1
#
_entry.id   AF-A0AAE7L0H9-F1
#
_cell.length_a   1.000
_cell.length_b   1.000
_cell.length_c   1.000
_cell.angle_alpha   90.00
_cell.angle_beta   90.00
_cell.angle_gamma   90.00
#
_symmetry.space_group_name_H-M   'P 1'
#
loop_
_entity.id
_entity.type
_entity.pdbx_description
1 polymer ?
#
loop_
_entity_poly.entity_id
_entity_poly.type
_entity_poly.pdbx_seq_one_letter_code
_entity_poly.pdbx_strand_id
1 'polypeptide(L)'
;MLRRFRLERKSDYEKLVIAQCLADMLDKFLSGRLAPLSIGAEQGGIEEWDDVVIMHTTDHYEHLQIKRQSTDFCTKDPDKAVQLAKKPRKGSSPISPTNSVLDSAFSSLARIAKAGKLDESPNREFRLTLVGLHLQIKDNFSVNHLEEVCDLCSQKGLSVEELAKRQDGPTTRAYLWLTTWCGFEDWSQIRNVLRRVKINCIGNDATLKDRTIHSLGRYFSDPNRTLDRLITYIAAETSDVAALGCHDVVQELRSELRPDVETWVQYQLSDGSNMASKTWSLAGTLDLAGSTDRSAKGVVEHMWSREPGNRKLRVYANYSPPLGDNLTLLSAIVRIALHLPQGSQGLMLGEPVWRSSVGHEIGHTLGCAEHDFSDLPWLENAERLSCAQDYEFKTVNAARGEAEALAKAMDDVLWQRLLQGVSEKLGSISDSALADAMEKVWQSWLSGFAAAPEKRRKFMDQLLYPKTEKKNERYALRLGLRTLNLLVTAVETLLLVAVGLPEDSNNWESFQEGGPVLSIALKYWSGPAGGFSGVRELSDDPLIDVIGPNPDPIVILSGVSTSPSELLNIGMADDAETATSMAAERQPHLLVTRSGMFRHLHNGTLDSVRQHFTKQWQDRKLARESAIEKNAKGS
;
A
#
# COMPACT_ATOMS: atom_id res chain seq x y z
N MET A 1 14.30 -11.80 -43.89
CA MET A 1 15.69 -11.53 -43.49
C MET A 1 15.60 -10.72 -42.20
N LEU A 2 15.83 -11.36 -41.05
CA LEU A 2 15.64 -10.78 -39.72
C LEU A 2 16.56 -9.57 -39.53
N ARG A 3 16.00 -8.39 -39.19
CA ARG A 3 16.76 -7.20 -38.82
C ARG A 3 17.46 -7.48 -37.48
N ARG A 4 18.67 -8.02 -37.58
CA ARG A 4 19.55 -8.31 -36.44
C ARG A 4 20.04 -7.00 -35.82
N PHE A 5 19.53 -6.71 -34.62
CA PHE A 5 20.20 -6.14 -33.45
C PHE A 5 21.26 -5.05 -33.69
N ARG A 6 20.97 -3.83 -33.22
CA ARG A 6 21.97 -2.78 -32.96
C ARG A 6 21.84 -2.17 -31.56
N LEU A 7 21.62 -3.03 -30.58
CA LEU A 7 21.58 -2.62 -29.16
C LEU A 7 22.97 -2.24 -28.62
N GLU A 8 24.04 -2.77 -29.21
CA GLU A 8 25.42 -2.28 -28.99
C GLU A 8 25.69 -0.88 -29.61
N ARG A 9 24.73 -0.26 -30.31
CA ARG A 9 24.94 1.00 -31.06
C ARG A 9 24.03 2.16 -30.68
N LYS A 10 23.25 2.06 -29.60
CA LYS A 10 22.64 3.28 -29.05
C LYS A 10 23.75 4.19 -28.56
N SER A 11 23.81 5.40 -29.12
CA SER A 11 24.77 6.42 -28.71
C SER A 11 24.58 6.76 -27.23
N ASP A 12 25.64 7.23 -26.57
CA ASP A 12 25.55 7.63 -25.16
C ASP A 12 24.44 8.70 -24.95
N TYR A 13 24.23 9.56 -25.95
CA TYR A 13 23.14 10.52 -25.94
C TYR A 13 21.76 9.86 -25.92
N GLU A 14 21.49 8.87 -26.76
CA GLU A 14 20.21 8.15 -26.76
C GLU A 14 19.96 7.43 -25.42
N LYS A 15 21.01 6.86 -24.82
CA LYS A 15 20.91 6.27 -23.48
C LYS A 15 20.57 7.33 -22.43
N LEU A 16 21.15 8.53 -22.53
CA LEU A 16 20.80 9.65 -21.65
C LEU A 16 19.36 10.13 -21.84
N VAL A 17 18.85 10.16 -23.08
CA VAL A 17 17.42 10.47 -23.33
C VAL A 17 16.53 9.42 -22.67
N ILE A 18 16.82 8.13 -22.83
CA ILE A 18 16.07 7.04 -22.19
C ILE A 18 16.14 7.17 -20.67
N ALA A 19 17.34 7.41 -20.10
CA ALA A 19 17.53 7.58 -18.67
C ALA A 19 16.72 8.76 -18.11
N GLN A 20 16.65 9.89 -18.83
CA GLN A 20 15.78 11.00 -18.46
C GLN A 20 14.30 10.61 -18.45
N CYS A 21 13.82 9.93 -19.51
CA CYS A 21 12.43 9.47 -19.57
C CYS A 21 12.09 8.48 -18.45
N LEU A 22 13.02 7.57 -18.11
CA LEU A 22 12.87 6.66 -16.98
C LEU A 22 12.88 7.41 -15.66
N ALA A 23 13.78 8.37 -15.44
CA ALA A 23 13.80 9.17 -14.22
C ALA A 23 12.50 9.96 -14.03
N ASP A 24 11.93 10.52 -15.10
CA ASP A 24 10.63 11.23 -15.04
C ASP A 24 9.45 10.25 -14.80
N MET A 25 9.53 9.03 -15.35
CA MET A 25 8.58 7.96 -15.08
C MET A 25 8.64 7.53 -13.60
N LEU A 26 9.84 7.36 -13.04
CA LEU A 26 10.05 7.04 -11.63
C LEU A 26 9.55 8.14 -10.70
N ASP A 27 9.85 9.41 -11.00
CA ASP A 27 9.36 10.57 -10.23
C ASP A 27 7.83 10.56 -10.13
N LYS A 28 7.14 10.30 -11.25
CA LYS A 28 5.67 10.18 -11.27
C LYS A 28 5.19 8.95 -10.50
N PHE A 29 5.78 7.79 -10.73
CA PHE A 29 5.39 6.53 -10.09
C PHE A 29 5.53 6.58 -8.56
N LEU A 30 6.70 7.03 -8.07
CA LEU A 30 6.98 7.14 -6.64
C LEU A 30 6.07 8.16 -5.96
N SER A 31 5.72 9.25 -6.64
CA SER A 31 4.76 10.26 -6.15
C SER A 31 3.29 9.90 -6.35
N GLY A 32 2.97 8.74 -6.95
CA GLY A 32 1.59 8.32 -7.21
C GLY A 32 0.86 9.11 -8.29
N ARG A 33 1.61 9.80 -9.16
CA ARG A 33 1.10 10.45 -10.37
C ARG A 33 1.10 9.47 -11.55
N LEU A 34 0.28 9.78 -12.56
CA LEU A 34 0.17 8.96 -13.76
C LEU A 34 1.52 8.87 -14.49
N ALA A 35 2.14 7.70 -14.41
CA ALA A 35 3.38 7.36 -15.10
C ALA A 35 3.10 6.49 -16.33
N PRO A 36 3.96 6.48 -17.36
CA PRO A 36 3.91 5.44 -18.38
C PRO A 36 3.99 4.02 -17.79
N LEU A 37 3.39 3.05 -18.48
CA LEU A 37 3.45 1.64 -18.10
C LEU A 37 4.84 1.05 -18.35
N SER A 38 5.43 1.36 -19.51
CA SER A 38 6.76 0.87 -19.87
C SER A 38 7.43 1.72 -20.95
N ILE A 39 8.74 1.59 -21.07
CA ILE A 39 9.58 2.20 -22.11
C ILE A 39 10.37 1.09 -22.80
N GLY A 40 10.11 0.86 -24.09
CA GLY A 40 10.78 -0.16 -24.91
C GLY A 40 11.48 0.45 -26.13
N ALA A 41 12.18 -0.38 -26.90
CA ALA A 41 12.74 -0.03 -28.20
C ALA A 41 12.11 -0.91 -29.29
N GLU A 42 11.85 -0.38 -30.48
CA GLU A 42 11.44 -1.15 -31.67
C GLU A 42 10.12 -1.96 -31.58
N GLN A 43 9.36 -1.85 -30.50
CA GLN A 43 8.06 -2.54 -30.30
C GLN A 43 6.88 -1.86 -31.02
N GLY A 44 7.09 -0.69 -31.62
CA GLY A 44 6.04 0.18 -32.16
C GLY A 44 5.55 -0.17 -33.57
N GLY A 45 6.35 -0.91 -34.34
CA GLY A 45 6.03 -1.30 -35.72
C GLY A 45 6.05 -0.16 -36.74
N ILE A 46 6.64 0.99 -36.40
CA ILE A 46 6.78 2.18 -37.23
C ILE A 46 8.25 2.41 -37.58
N GLU A 47 8.59 2.02 -38.80
CA GLU A 47 9.92 2.24 -39.38
C GLU A 47 10.31 3.74 -39.28
N GLU A 48 11.55 4.02 -38.89
CA GLU A 48 12.14 5.36 -38.66
C GLU A 48 11.70 6.13 -37.39
N TRP A 49 10.66 5.71 -36.66
CA TRP A 49 10.17 6.40 -35.44
C TRP A 49 10.21 5.60 -34.15
N ASP A 50 10.70 4.36 -34.18
CA ASP A 50 10.76 3.48 -33.01
C ASP A 50 12.12 3.48 -32.29
N ASP A 51 12.85 4.61 -32.28
CA ASP A 51 14.12 4.68 -31.54
C ASP A 51 13.87 4.39 -30.04
N VAL A 52 12.76 4.93 -29.51
CA VAL A 52 12.16 4.61 -28.21
C VAL A 52 10.64 4.63 -28.33
N VAL A 53 9.95 3.69 -27.68
CA VAL A 53 8.49 3.63 -27.62
C VAL A 53 8.05 3.66 -26.16
N ILE A 54 7.20 4.62 -25.81
CA ILE A 54 6.64 4.77 -24.48
C ILE A 54 5.18 4.32 -24.52
N MET A 55 4.85 3.30 -23.72
CA MET A 55 3.47 2.83 -23.57
C MET A 55 2.82 3.55 -22.39
N HIS A 56 1.85 4.42 -22.66
CA HIS A 56 1.10 5.13 -21.61
C HIS A 56 -0.06 4.28 -21.09
N THR A 57 -0.79 3.63 -21.99
CA THR A 57 -1.84 2.65 -21.73
C THR A 57 -1.80 1.58 -22.83
N THR A 58 -2.61 0.52 -22.73
CA THR A 58 -2.73 -0.48 -23.81
C THR A 58 -3.16 0.14 -25.14
N ASP A 59 -3.85 1.28 -25.10
CA ASP A 59 -4.45 1.96 -26.24
C ASP A 59 -3.71 3.26 -26.61
N HIS A 60 -2.58 3.59 -25.99
CA HIS A 60 -1.85 4.82 -26.25
C HIS A 60 -0.32 4.65 -26.19
N TYR A 61 0.33 4.90 -27.33
CA TYR A 61 1.77 4.83 -27.52
C TYR A 61 2.34 6.17 -27.97
N GLU A 62 3.51 6.51 -27.44
CA GLU A 62 4.33 7.63 -27.91
C GLU A 62 5.62 7.07 -28.54
N HIS A 63 5.87 7.45 -29.80
CA HIS A 63 7.02 7.01 -30.60
C HIS A 63 8.05 8.13 -30.69
N LEU A 64 9.25 7.90 -30.18
CA LEU A 64 10.32 8.89 -30.13
C LEU A 64 11.32 8.59 -31.24
N GLN A 65 11.63 9.64 -32.00
CA GLN A 65 12.78 9.67 -32.89
C GLN A 65 13.85 10.59 -32.29
N ILE A 66 15.04 10.06 -32.01
CA ILE A 66 16.11 10.78 -31.30
C ILE A 66 17.24 11.13 -32.27
N LYS A 67 17.65 12.41 -32.34
CA LYS A 67 18.81 12.83 -33.14
C LYS A 67 19.72 13.77 -32.34
N ARG A 68 20.97 13.34 -32.13
CA ARG A 68 22.04 14.11 -31.47
C ARG A 68 22.72 15.16 -32.38
N GLN A 69 22.24 15.35 -33.61
CA GLN A 69 22.95 16.21 -34.56
C GLN A 69 23.06 17.65 -34.04
N SER A 70 24.27 18.20 -34.10
CA SER A 70 24.58 19.60 -33.76
C SER A 70 24.89 20.45 -34.99
N THR A 71 24.78 19.85 -36.18
CA THR A 71 24.92 20.49 -37.48
C THR A 71 23.63 20.30 -38.27
N ASP A 72 23.40 21.16 -39.26
CA ASP A 72 22.24 21.10 -40.13
C ASP A 72 22.05 19.72 -40.78
N PHE A 73 20.79 19.27 -40.87
CA PHE A 73 20.41 17.99 -41.47
C PHE A 73 20.63 18.01 -42.99
N CYS A 74 20.40 19.17 -43.60
CA CYS A 74 20.51 19.35 -45.03
C CYS A 74 20.64 20.84 -45.39
N THR A 75 21.53 21.15 -46.34
CA THR A 75 21.68 22.50 -46.91
C THR A 75 21.04 22.61 -48.30
N LYS A 76 20.12 21.70 -48.63
CA LYS A 76 19.46 21.62 -49.95
C LYS A 76 18.16 22.42 -49.94
N ASP A 77 17.73 22.89 -51.10
CA ASP A 77 16.46 23.59 -51.25
C ASP A 77 15.26 22.75 -50.73
N PRO A 78 14.30 23.37 -50.02
CA PRO A 78 13.06 22.72 -49.60
C PRO A 78 12.23 22.13 -50.75
N ASP A 79 12.33 22.67 -51.96
CA ASP A 79 11.72 22.10 -53.16
C ASP A 79 12.71 21.18 -53.88
N LYS A 80 12.39 19.88 -53.87
CA LYS A 80 13.20 18.86 -54.56
C LYS A 80 13.29 19.12 -56.07
N ALA A 81 12.30 19.79 -56.68
CA ALA A 81 12.27 20.10 -58.10
C ALA A 81 13.28 21.19 -58.50
N VAL A 82 13.59 22.11 -57.59
CA VAL A 82 14.61 23.16 -57.79
C VAL A 82 16.02 22.56 -57.77
N GLN A 83 16.18 21.38 -57.17
CA GLN A 83 17.47 20.72 -57.10
C GLN A 83 17.84 20.00 -58.41
N LEU A 84 18.74 20.62 -59.17
CA LEU A 84 19.30 20.04 -60.39
C LEU A 84 19.90 18.64 -60.12
N ALA A 85 19.40 17.61 -60.81
CA ALA A 85 20.05 16.32 -60.87
C ALA A 85 21.49 16.51 -61.39
N LYS A 86 22.49 15.99 -60.67
CA LYS A 86 23.88 16.05 -61.15
C LYS A 86 23.93 15.38 -62.53
N LYS A 87 24.45 16.09 -63.54
CA LYS A 87 24.67 15.53 -64.87
C LYS A 87 25.46 14.22 -64.72
N PRO A 88 25.01 13.12 -65.33
CA PRO A 88 25.69 11.84 -65.19
C PRO A 88 27.12 11.95 -65.73
N ARG A 89 28.10 11.43 -64.98
CA ARG A 89 29.40 11.08 -65.59
C ARG A 89 29.12 9.95 -66.57
N LYS A 90 29.69 10.06 -67.80
CA LYS A 90 29.46 9.12 -68.92
C LYS A 90 29.25 7.69 -68.44
N GLY A 91 28.01 7.20 -68.56
CA GLY A 91 27.62 5.80 -68.29
C GLY A 91 26.84 5.52 -67.00
N SER A 92 26.62 6.49 -66.10
CA SER A 92 25.77 6.28 -64.91
C SER A 92 24.38 6.91 -65.04
N SER A 93 23.35 6.30 -64.45
CA SER A 93 22.01 6.89 -64.32
C SER A 93 22.07 8.24 -63.57
N PRO A 94 21.11 9.17 -63.79
CA PRO A 94 21.00 10.38 -62.98
C PRO A 94 20.88 10.00 -61.51
N ILE A 95 21.78 10.52 -60.67
CA ILE A 95 21.76 10.26 -59.23
C ILE A 95 20.71 11.20 -58.63
N SER A 96 19.57 10.64 -58.22
CA SER A 96 18.56 11.38 -57.47
C SER A 96 19.18 11.93 -56.18
N PRO A 97 18.80 13.14 -55.75
CA PRO A 97 19.40 13.72 -54.57
C PRO A 97 19.07 12.86 -53.35
N THR A 98 20.10 12.47 -52.60
CA THR A 98 19.98 11.63 -51.40
C THR A 98 19.10 12.30 -50.33
N ASN A 99 18.16 11.53 -49.79
CA ASN A 99 17.29 11.95 -48.68
C ASN A 99 18.10 12.15 -47.40
N SER A 100 17.75 13.17 -46.62
CA SER A 100 18.21 13.36 -45.24
C SER A 100 17.53 12.35 -44.30
N VAL A 101 18.01 12.25 -43.06
CA VAL A 101 17.38 11.39 -42.03
C VAL A 101 15.95 11.85 -41.73
N LEU A 102 15.70 13.17 -41.67
CA LEU A 102 14.35 13.70 -41.46
C LEU A 102 13.45 13.51 -42.69
N ASP A 103 14.00 13.58 -43.91
CA ASP A 103 13.23 13.29 -45.13
C ASP A 103 12.68 11.84 -45.06
N SER A 104 13.53 10.87 -44.72
CA SER A 104 13.13 9.46 -44.58
C SER A 104 12.11 9.25 -43.45
N ALA A 105 12.30 9.92 -42.31
CA ALA A 105 11.40 9.82 -41.17
C ALA A 105 9.98 10.31 -41.48
N PHE A 106 9.88 11.51 -42.06
CA PHE A 106 8.59 12.08 -42.43
C PHE A 106 7.98 11.37 -43.64
N SER A 107 8.79 10.80 -44.53
CA SER A 107 8.30 9.86 -45.55
C SER A 107 7.65 8.62 -44.95
N SER A 108 8.19 8.08 -43.86
CA SER A 108 7.57 6.95 -43.17
C SER A 108 6.19 7.32 -42.62
N LEU A 109 6.04 8.51 -42.00
CA LEU A 109 4.75 9.00 -41.52
C LEU A 109 3.73 9.19 -42.65
N ALA A 110 4.13 9.79 -43.78
CA ALA A 110 3.27 9.98 -44.94
C ALA A 110 2.73 8.63 -45.47
N ARG A 111 3.60 7.63 -45.58
CA ARG A 111 3.25 6.27 -46.02
C ARG A 111 2.26 5.59 -45.07
N ILE A 112 2.44 5.75 -43.77
CA ILE A 112 1.57 5.14 -42.74
C ILE A 112 0.21 5.85 -42.69
N ALA A 113 0.21 7.18 -42.80
CA ALA A 113 -1.01 7.96 -42.90
C ALA A 113 -1.83 7.56 -44.12
N LYS A 114 -1.18 7.40 -45.28
CA LYS A 114 -1.82 6.93 -46.51
C LYS A 114 -2.39 5.52 -46.39
N ALA A 115 -1.80 4.67 -45.56
CA ALA A 115 -2.30 3.34 -45.26
C ALA A 115 -3.45 3.32 -44.23
N GLY A 116 -3.91 4.47 -43.72
CA GLY A 116 -5.01 4.57 -42.74
C GLY A 116 -4.64 4.19 -41.30
N LYS A 117 -3.41 3.71 -41.06
CA LYS A 117 -2.98 3.13 -39.79
C LYS A 117 -2.88 4.11 -38.62
N LEU A 118 -2.85 5.41 -38.89
CA LEU A 118 -2.81 6.41 -37.81
C LEU A 118 -4.17 6.58 -37.13
N ASP A 119 -5.27 6.33 -37.84
CA ASP A 119 -6.63 6.48 -37.30
C ASP A 119 -7.16 5.18 -36.66
N GLU A 120 -6.37 4.11 -36.69
CA GLU A 120 -6.65 2.83 -36.01
C GLU A 120 -6.19 2.86 -34.54
N SER A 121 -6.73 1.94 -33.74
CA SER A 121 -6.20 1.67 -32.39
C SER A 121 -4.93 0.82 -32.46
N PRO A 122 -3.95 1.02 -31.56
CA PRO A 122 -3.92 2.01 -30.48
C PRO A 122 -3.59 3.42 -30.96
N ASN A 123 -3.97 4.46 -30.20
CA ASN A 123 -3.61 5.85 -30.50
C ASN A 123 -2.09 6.05 -30.47
N ARG A 124 -1.57 6.83 -31.42
CA ARG A 124 -0.14 7.06 -31.61
C ARG A 124 0.20 8.55 -31.67
N GLU A 125 1.11 8.94 -30.80
CA GLU A 125 1.80 10.24 -30.82
C GLU A 125 3.27 10.03 -31.25
N PHE A 126 3.84 11.04 -31.89
CA PHE A 126 5.20 11.04 -32.40
C PHE A 126 5.98 12.19 -31.80
N ARG A 127 7.21 11.94 -31.35
CA ARG A 127 8.08 12.96 -30.76
C ARG A 127 9.44 12.98 -31.43
N LEU A 128 9.76 14.09 -32.10
CA LEU A 128 11.10 14.32 -32.64
C LEU A 128 11.96 15.00 -31.58
N THR A 129 12.95 14.27 -31.07
CA THR A 129 13.82 14.68 -29.97
C THR A 129 15.18 15.14 -30.48
N LEU A 130 15.52 16.40 -30.25
CA LEU A 130 16.67 17.09 -30.84
C LEU A 130 17.51 17.84 -29.80
N VAL A 131 18.73 18.23 -30.19
CA VAL A 131 19.63 19.05 -29.37
C VAL A 131 19.22 20.53 -29.37
N GLY A 132 18.68 21.05 -30.49
CA GLY A 132 18.23 22.44 -30.59
C GLY A 132 17.39 22.77 -31.83
N LEU A 133 16.59 23.82 -31.73
CA LEU A 133 15.62 24.27 -32.76
C LEU A 133 16.24 25.02 -33.94
N HIS A 134 17.49 25.49 -33.80
CA HIS A 134 18.16 26.32 -34.80
C HIS A 134 18.67 25.53 -36.02
N LEU A 135 18.69 24.20 -35.94
CA LEU A 135 19.20 23.31 -36.99
C LEU A 135 18.34 23.43 -38.25
N GLN A 136 18.98 23.53 -39.41
CA GLN A 136 18.30 23.55 -40.70
C GLN A 136 17.92 22.13 -41.13
N ILE A 137 16.64 21.93 -41.43
CA ILE A 137 16.10 20.73 -42.08
C ILE A 137 16.42 20.78 -43.57
N LYS A 138 16.26 21.97 -44.17
CA LYS A 138 16.57 22.35 -45.55
C LYS A 138 17.07 23.80 -45.55
N ASP A 139 17.55 24.27 -46.69
CA ASP A 139 17.99 25.65 -46.84
C ASP A 139 16.87 26.63 -46.43
N ASN A 140 17.19 27.54 -45.49
CA ASN A 140 16.26 28.50 -44.89
C ASN A 140 15.00 27.90 -44.23
N PHE A 141 15.00 26.60 -43.91
CA PHE A 141 13.91 25.91 -43.21
C PHE A 141 14.45 25.13 -42.01
N SER A 142 14.32 25.72 -40.83
CA SER A 142 14.77 25.18 -39.55
C SER A 142 13.74 24.32 -38.84
N VAL A 143 14.20 23.61 -37.81
CA VAL A 143 13.35 22.86 -36.87
C VAL A 143 12.34 23.76 -36.17
N ASN A 144 12.72 24.99 -35.79
CA ASN A 144 11.79 25.98 -35.22
C ASN A 144 10.58 26.22 -36.14
N HIS A 145 10.82 26.37 -37.44
CA HIS A 145 9.73 26.54 -38.41
C HIS A 145 8.84 25.29 -38.50
N LEU A 146 9.39 24.09 -38.36
CA LEU A 146 8.61 22.86 -38.34
C LEU A 146 7.76 22.76 -37.07
N GLU A 147 8.31 23.11 -35.91
CA GLU A 147 7.58 23.16 -34.64
C GLU A 147 6.38 24.11 -34.72
N GLU A 148 6.57 25.32 -35.25
CA GLU A 148 5.48 26.29 -35.47
C GLU A 148 4.36 25.71 -36.35
N VAL A 149 4.71 24.96 -37.40
CA VAL A 149 3.72 24.31 -38.28
C VAL A 149 3.01 23.16 -37.56
N CYS A 150 3.71 22.36 -36.75
CA CYS A 150 3.10 21.33 -35.91
C CYS A 150 2.09 21.91 -34.90
N ASP A 151 2.46 23.01 -34.24
CA ASP A 151 1.60 23.70 -33.28
C ASP A 151 0.35 24.27 -33.95
N LEU A 152 0.50 24.90 -35.13
CA LEU A 152 -0.63 25.35 -35.94
C LEU A 152 -1.55 24.18 -36.31
N CYS A 153 -0.98 23.05 -36.78
CA CYS A 153 -1.75 21.86 -37.15
C CYS A 153 -2.54 21.24 -35.98
N SER A 154 -2.06 21.44 -34.75
CA SER A 154 -2.68 20.94 -33.52
C SER A 154 -3.88 21.78 -33.04
N GLN A 155 -4.08 22.98 -33.60
CA GLN A 155 -5.19 23.86 -33.21
C GLN A 155 -6.55 23.32 -33.70
N LYS A 156 -7.52 23.22 -32.78
CA LYS A 156 -8.87 22.68 -33.07
C LYS A 156 -9.60 23.46 -34.16
N GLY A 157 -9.41 24.77 -34.24
CA GLY A 157 -10.11 25.68 -35.17
C GLY A 157 -9.43 25.91 -36.52
N LEU A 158 -8.31 25.24 -36.82
CA LEU A 158 -7.56 25.48 -38.06
C LEU A 158 -8.38 25.10 -39.31
N SER A 159 -8.56 26.05 -40.23
CA SER A 159 -9.04 25.79 -41.60
C SER A 159 -7.87 25.41 -42.51
N VAL A 160 -8.04 24.31 -43.25
CA VAL A 160 -7.05 23.83 -44.23
C VAL A 160 -6.96 24.81 -45.41
N GLU A 161 -8.09 25.42 -45.78
CA GLU A 161 -8.19 26.40 -46.86
C GLU A 161 -7.47 27.71 -46.51
N GLU A 162 -7.55 28.15 -45.25
CA GLU A 162 -6.81 29.33 -44.76
C GLU A 162 -5.31 29.04 -44.66
N LEU A 163 -4.94 27.85 -44.18
CA LEU A 163 -3.54 27.43 -44.13
C LEU A 163 -2.90 27.39 -45.53
N ALA A 164 -3.63 26.90 -46.53
CA ALA A 164 -3.17 26.86 -47.91
C ALA A 164 -2.98 28.24 -48.56
N LYS A 165 -3.68 29.28 -48.06
CA LYS A 165 -3.58 30.67 -48.56
C LYS A 165 -2.53 31.49 -47.83
N ARG A 166 -1.94 30.96 -46.76
CA ARG A 166 -0.96 31.66 -45.93
C ARG A 166 0.33 31.91 -46.72
N GLN A 167 0.77 33.16 -46.76
CA GLN A 167 1.94 33.60 -47.53
C GLN A 167 3.15 33.94 -46.63
N ASP A 168 3.48 33.05 -45.69
CA ASP A 168 4.72 33.14 -44.93
C ASP A 168 5.74 32.10 -45.44
N GLY A 169 6.99 32.55 -45.56
CA GLY A 169 8.09 31.73 -46.05
C GLY A 169 8.24 30.38 -45.35
N PRO A 170 8.17 30.29 -44.01
CA PRO A 170 8.25 29.02 -43.27
C PRO A 170 7.19 27.99 -43.67
N THR A 171 5.91 28.39 -43.70
CA THR A 171 4.79 27.50 -44.03
C THR A 171 4.87 27.02 -45.48
N THR A 172 5.25 27.91 -46.42
CA THR A 172 5.47 27.52 -47.83
C THR A 172 6.61 26.51 -47.96
N ARG A 173 7.74 26.74 -47.28
CA ARG A 173 8.89 25.82 -47.30
C ARG A 173 8.57 24.47 -46.66
N ALA A 174 7.81 24.45 -45.57
CA ALA A 174 7.33 23.22 -44.95
C ALA A 174 6.45 22.41 -45.91
N TYR A 175 5.51 23.06 -46.60
CA TYR A 175 4.66 22.40 -47.60
C TYR A 175 5.48 21.78 -48.74
N LEU A 176 6.39 22.56 -49.33
CA LEU A 176 7.27 22.09 -50.41
C LEU A 176 8.13 20.91 -49.95
N TRP A 177 8.70 20.99 -48.76
CA TRP A 177 9.49 19.90 -48.21
C TRP A 177 8.66 18.63 -47.97
N LEU A 178 7.51 18.74 -47.30
CA LEU A 178 6.66 17.60 -46.98
C LEU A 178 6.12 16.93 -48.26
N THR A 179 5.71 17.70 -49.26
CA THR A 179 5.13 17.14 -50.49
C THR A 179 6.19 16.59 -51.46
N THR A 180 7.31 17.30 -51.66
CA THR A 180 8.30 16.93 -52.69
C THR A 180 9.41 15.99 -52.18
N TRP A 181 9.81 16.12 -50.92
CA TRP A 181 10.82 15.25 -50.30
C TRP A 181 10.20 14.09 -49.54
N CYS A 182 9.16 14.37 -48.76
CA CYS A 182 8.60 13.37 -47.83
C CYS A 182 7.45 12.57 -48.45
N GLY A 183 6.76 13.09 -49.48
CA GLY A 183 5.69 12.37 -50.19
C GLY A 183 4.31 12.49 -49.55
N PHE A 184 4.05 13.59 -48.82
CA PHE A 184 2.69 13.98 -48.43
C PHE A 184 1.89 14.43 -49.66
N GLU A 185 0.59 14.17 -49.67
CA GLU A 185 -0.31 14.48 -50.79
C GLU A 185 -0.78 15.94 -50.77
N ASP A 186 -1.31 16.38 -49.63
CA ASP A 186 -1.92 17.71 -49.49
C ASP A 186 -1.88 18.22 -48.05
N TRP A 187 -2.40 19.44 -47.84
CA TRP A 187 -2.52 20.03 -46.50
C TRP A 187 -3.43 19.25 -45.56
N SER A 188 -4.41 18.50 -46.07
CA SER A 188 -5.31 17.66 -45.28
C SER A 188 -4.52 16.54 -44.61
N GLN A 189 -3.70 15.82 -45.39
CA GLN A 189 -2.82 14.78 -44.88
C GLN A 189 -1.76 15.36 -43.94
N ILE A 190 -1.14 16.48 -44.30
CA ILE A 190 -0.14 17.16 -43.47
C ILE A 190 -0.74 17.51 -42.10
N ARG A 191 -1.91 18.15 -42.04
CA ARG A 191 -2.58 18.49 -40.78
C ARG A 191 -2.86 17.25 -39.93
N ASN A 192 -3.42 16.20 -40.54
CA ASN A 192 -3.82 14.99 -39.83
C ASN A 192 -2.64 14.24 -39.19
N VAL A 193 -1.46 14.33 -39.81
CA VAL A 193 -0.21 13.74 -39.31
C VAL A 193 0.49 14.68 -38.32
N LEU A 194 0.74 15.93 -38.69
CA LEU A 194 1.53 16.85 -37.88
C LEU A 194 0.86 17.23 -36.56
N ARG A 195 -0.47 17.17 -36.46
CA ARG A 195 -1.18 17.33 -35.16
C ARG A 195 -0.81 16.27 -34.12
N ARG A 196 -0.18 15.16 -34.55
CA ARG A 196 0.28 14.05 -33.71
C ARG A 196 1.80 14.10 -33.48
N VAL A 197 2.51 15.04 -34.10
CA VAL A 197 3.97 15.19 -34.02
C VAL A 197 4.30 16.35 -33.08
N LYS A 198 5.10 16.09 -32.06
CA LYS A 198 5.67 17.10 -31.16
C LYS A 198 7.18 17.20 -31.38
N ILE A 199 7.69 18.41 -31.49
CA ILE A 199 9.13 18.67 -31.50
C ILE A 199 9.57 18.90 -30.07
N ASN A 200 10.67 18.27 -29.63
CA ASN A 200 11.19 18.45 -28.28
C ASN A 200 12.70 18.66 -28.32
N CYS A 201 13.15 19.84 -27.86
CA CYS A 201 14.56 20.16 -27.74
C CYS A 201 15.02 20.02 -26.30
N ILE A 202 15.78 18.97 -26.02
CA ILE A 202 16.13 18.57 -24.65
C ILE A 202 17.57 18.92 -24.25
N GLY A 203 18.32 19.56 -25.14
CA GLY A 203 19.68 20.05 -24.89
C GLY A 203 20.77 19.04 -25.25
N ASN A 204 22.00 19.32 -24.84
CA ASN A 204 23.17 18.45 -25.11
C ASN A 204 23.34 17.40 -23.99
N ASP A 205 24.36 16.55 -24.13
CA ASP A 205 24.65 15.48 -23.17
C ASP A 205 24.81 15.99 -21.72
N ALA A 206 25.43 17.15 -21.51
CA ALA A 206 25.61 17.73 -20.18
C ALA A 206 24.27 18.19 -19.59
N THR A 207 23.45 18.88 -20.37
CA THR A 207 22.10 19.30 -19.95
C THR A 207 21.22 18.11 -19.56
N LEU A 208 21.30 17.01 -20.31
CA LEU A 208 20.55 15.80 -20.00
C LEU A 208 21.04 15.16 -18.70
N LYS A 209 22.36 14.99 -18.53
CA LYS A 209 22.93 14.46 -17.29
C LYS A 209 22.49 15.26 -16.07
N ASP A 210 22.64 16.57 -16.11
CA ASP A 210 22.28 17.44 -14.98
C ASP A 210 20.79 17.33 -14.63
N ARG A 211 19.93 17.29 -15.66
CA ARG A 211 18.48 17.13 -15.47
C ARG A 211 18.13 15.76 -14.89
N THR A 212 18.76 14.70 -15.38
CA THR A 212 18.48 13.34 -14.90
C THR A 212 18.96 13.16 -13.47
N ILE A 213 20.16 13.65 -13.15
CA ILE A 213 20.70 13.68 -11.78
C ILE A 213 19.76 14.46 -10.85
N HIS A 214 19.24 15.60 -11.30
CA HIS A 214 18.29 16.39 -10.52
C HIS A 214 16.99 15.62 -10.23
N SER A 215 16.40 14.96 -11.25
CA SER A 215 15.20 14.13 -11.05
C SER A 215 15.47 12.96 -10.10
N LEU A 216 16.59 12.23 -10.28
CA LEU A 216 16.97 11.11 -9.42
C LEU A 216 17.30 11.56 -7.98
N GLY A 217 17.90 12.74 -7.79
CA GLY A 217 18.29 13.27 -6.48
C GLY A 217 17.14 13.49 -5.50
N ARG A 218 15.89 13.47 -5.98
CA ARG A 218 14.69 13.51 -5.13
C ARG A 218 14.52 12.23 -4.30
N TYR A 219 14.88 11.08 -4.85
CA TYR A 219 14.55 9.76 -4.28
C TYR A 219 15.76 8.89 -3.97
N PHE A 220 16.91 9.15 -4.61
CA PHE A 220 18.10 8.31 -4.48
C PHE A 220 19.22 9.04 -3.74
N SER A 221 19.96 8.32 -2.91
CA SER A 221 21.01 8.89 -2.04
C SER A 221 22.21 9.39 -2.84
N ASP A 222 22.61 8.66 -3.88
CA ASP A 222 23.67 9.06 -4.81
C ASP A 222 23.13 9.09 -6.25
N PRO A 223 22.61 10.25 -6.71
CA PRO A 223 21.99 10.33 -8.03
C PRO A 223 22.98 10.13 -9.19
N ASN A 224 24.28 10.36 -8.99
CA ASN A 224 25.29 10.11 -10.03
C ASN A 224 25.49 8.61 -10.21
N ARG A 225 25.72 7.89 -9.11
CA ARG A 225 25.85 6.43 -9.13
C ARG A 225 24.57 5.76 -9.63
N THR A 226 23.41 6.27 -9.23
CA THR A 226 22.11 5.80 -9.73
C THR A 226 21.98 5.99 -11.24
N LEU A 227 22.42 7.13 -11.78
CA LEU A 227 22.42 7.36 -13.23
C LEU A 227 23.34 6.35 -13.95
N ASP A 228 24.55 6.13 -13.46
CA ASP A 228 25.49 5.17 -14.07
C ASP A 228 24.93 3.74 -14.07
N ARG A 229 24.28 3.33 -12.98
CA ARG A 229 23.58 2.04 -12.90
C ARG A 229 22.40 1.97 -13.85
N LEU A 230 21.59 3.02 -13.93
CA LEU A 230 20.46 3.10 -14.84
C LEU A 230 20.91 2.98 -16.30
N ILE A 231 21.99 3.68 -16.70
CA ILE A 231 22.57 3.58 -18.05
C ILE A 231 23.09 2.18 -18.33
N THR A 232 23.71 1.52 -17.35
CA THR A 232 24.18 0.13 -17.45
C THR A 232 23.00 -0.82 -17.63
N TYR A 233 21.94 -0.65 -16.85
CA TYR A 233 20.71 -1.44 -16.94
C TYR A 233 20.00 -1.26 -18.29
N ILE A 234 19.87 -0.02 -18.79
CA ILE A 234 19.35 0.27 -20.13
C ILE A 234 20.17 -0.47 -21.19
N ALA A 235 21.50 -0.47 -21.08
CA ALA A 235 22.37 -1.15 -22.03
C ALA A 235 22.24 -2.68 -21.99
N ALA A 236 21.88 -3.26 -20.84
CA ALA A 236 21.69 -4.69 -20.67
C ALA A 236 20.29 -5.17 -21.11
N GLU A 237 19.24 -4.42 -20.78
CA GLU A 237 17.84 -4.89 -20.88
C GLU A 237 17.07 -4.33 -22.07
N THR A 238 17.61 -3.35 -22.81
CA THR A 238 16.94 -2.94 -24.06
C THR A 238 17.08 -4.06 -25.09
N SER A 239 15.96 -4.63 -25.53
CA SER A 239 15.90 -5.53 -26.68
C SER A 239 14.71 -5.19 -27.58
N ASP A 240 14.64 -5.77 -28.77
CA ASP A 240 13.47 -5.66 -29.67
C ASP A 240 12.20 -6.28 -29.07
N VAL A 241 12.34 -7.06 -28.00
CA VAL A 241 11.25 -7.76 -27.31
C VAL A 241 11.08 -7.37 -25.83
N ALA A 242 11.92 -6.49 -25.29
CA ALA A 242 11.88 -6.07 -23.89
C ALA A 242 11.52 -4.59 -23.73
N ALA A 243 10.67 -4.30 -22.74
CA ALA A 243 10.32 -2.96 -22.30
C ALA A 243 10.54 -2.83 -20.79
N LEU A 244 11.03 -1.68 -20.37
CA LEU A 244 11.37 -1.38 -18.97
C LEU A 244 10.15 -0.80 -18.28
N GLY A 245 9.61 -1.51 -17.28
CA GLY A 245 8.52 -1.02 -16.42
C GLY A 245 9.04 -0.20 -15.24
N CYS A 246 8.13 0.53 -14.57
CA CYS A 246 8.46 1.28 -13.35
C CYS A 246 9.07 0.38 -12.27
N HIS A 247 8.47 -0.80 -12.02
CA HIS A 247 8.95 -1.72 -10.99
C HIS A 247 10.33 -2.27 -11.26
N ASP A 248 10.55 -2.76 -12.47
CA ASP A 248 11.81 -3.40 -12.83
C ASP A 248 12.97 -2.42 -12.61
N VAL A 249 12.76 -1.17 -13.01
CA VAL A 249 13.73 -0.10 -12.83
C VAL A 249 13.93 0.27 -11.36
N VAL A 250 12.86 0.41 -10.55
CA VAL A 250 13.06 0.71 -9.11
C VAL A 250 13.72 -0.46 -8.39
N GLN A 251 13.40 -1.71 -8.72
CA GLN A 251 14.03 -2.88 -8.13
C GLN A 251 15.53 -2.93 -8.44
N GLU A 252 15.92 -2.64 -9.67
CA GLU A 252 17.34 -2.53 -10.04
C GLU A 252 18.05 -1.44 -9.22
N LEU A 253 17.41 -0.29 -9.05
CA LEU A 253 17.97 0.87 -8.34
C LEU A 253 17.76 0.83 -6.81
N ARG A 254 17.16 -0.24 -6.28
CA ARG A 254 16.66 -0.30 -4.90
C ARG A 254 17.72 0.01 -3.84
N SER A 255 18.95 -0.46 -4.03
CA SER A 255 20.03 -0.24 -3.06
C SER A 255 20.49 1.22 -2.96
N GLU A 256 20.14 2.06 -3.94
CA GLU A 256 20.43 3.50 -3.92
C GLU A 256 19.24 4.33 -3.44
N LEU A 257 18.07 3.71 -3.23
CA LEU A 257 16.85 4.40 -2.77
C LEU A 257 17.08 4.92 -1.35
N ARG A 258 16.70 6.18 -1.08
CA ARG A 258 16.87 6.73 0.27
C ARG A 258 15.95 6.02 1.25
N PRO A 259 16.38 5.77 2.51
CA PRO A 259 15.56 5.11 3.51
C PRO A 259 14.35 5.95 3.96
N ASP A 260 14.36 7.26 3.73
CA ASP A 260 13.29 8.19 4.07
C ASP A 260 12.29 8.41 2.92
N VAL A 261 12.46 7.74 1.78
CA VAL A 261 11.47 7.77 0.70
C VAL A 261 10.15 7.24 1.24
N GLU A 262 9.12 8.03 1.00
CA GLU A 262 7.76 7.65 1.33
C GLU A 262 7.30 6.47 0.50
N THR A 263 6.77 5.46 1.17
CA THR A 263 6.03 4.38 0.52
C THR A 263 4.56 4.52 0.83
N TRP A 264 3.70 4.16 -0.11
CA TRP A 264 2.26 4.33 0.03
C TRP A 264 1.50 3.16 -0.57
N VAL A 265 0.31 2.94 -0.03
CA VAL A 265 -0.70 2.01 -0.54
C VAL A 265 -2.00 2.78 -0.60
N GLN A 266 -2.68 2.76 -1.75
CA GLN A 266 -3.97 3.39 -1.92
C GLN A 266 -5.03 2.35 -2.27
N TYR A 267 -6.05 2.25 -1.42
CA TYR A 267 -7.33 1.68 -1.79
C TYR A 267 -8.25 2.80 -2.29
N GLN A 268 -8.79 2.64 -3.49
CA GLN A 268 -9.64 3.63 -4.13
C GLN A 268 -10.97 2.98 -4.51
N LEU A 269 -12.07 3.71 -4.30
CA LEU A 269 -13.37 3.33 -4.82
C LEU A 269 -13.70 4.22 -6.03
N SER A 270 -14.03 3.62 -7.17
CA SER A 270 -14.36 4.39 -8.37
C SER A 270 -15.60 5.27 -8.20
N ASP A 271 -15.60 6.39 -8.92
CA ASP A 271 -16.75 7.30 -9.00
C ASP A 271 -17.84 6.67 -9.88
N GLY A 272 -18.74 5.92 -9.26
CA GLY A 272 -19.89 5.31 -9.92
C GLY A 272 -21.20 6.02 -9.58
N SER A 273 -22.09 6.20 -10.57
CA SER A 273 -23.43 6.79 -10.37
C SER A 273 -24.33 5.90 -9.51
N ASN A 274 -24.09 4.58 -9.50
CA ASN A 274 -24.78 3.60 -8.65
C ASN A 274 -23.78 2.67 -7.92
N MET A 275 -24.14 2.16 -6.74
CA MET A 275 -23.28 1.28 -5.93
C MET A 275 -22.81 0.01 -6.67
N ALA A 276 -23.60 -0.51 -7.63
CA ALA A 276 -23.24 -1.66 -8.45
C ALA A 276 -22.14 -1.37 -9.49
N SER A 277 -21.88 -0.09 -9.80
CA SER A 277 -20.84 0.37 -10.72
C SER A 277 -19.54 0.81 -10.03
N LYS A 278 -19.54 0.83 -8.69
CA LYS A 278 -18.35 1.19 -7.92
C LYS A 278 -17.44 -0.02 -7.80
N THR A 279 -16.19 0.16 -8.21
CA THR A 279 -15.16 -0.86 -8.24
C THR A 279 -14.02 -0.40 -7.36
N TRP A 280 -13.55 -1.28 -6.49
CA TRP A 280 -12.35 -1.01 -5.71
C TRP A 280 -11.12 -1.22 -6.58
N SER A 281 -10.08 -0.41 -6.37
CA SER A 281 -8.74 -0.65 -6.88
C SER A 281 -7.68 -0.51 -5.78
N LEU A 282 -6.57 -1.22 -5.97
CA LEU A 282 -5.39 -1.18 -5.11
C LEU A 282 -4.18 -0.72 -5.94
N ALA A 283 -3.47 0.28 -5.44
CA ALA A 283 -2.23 0.78 -6.01
C ALA A 283 -1.20 1.04 -4.91
N GLY A 284 0.08 1.08 -5.26
CA GLY A 284 1.11 1.44 -4.28
C GLY A 284 2.53 1.07 -4.67
N THR A 285 3.40 1.38 -3.72
CA THR A 285 4.86 1.21 -3.75
C THR A 285 5.37 0.29 -2.63
N LEU A 286 4.51 -0.64 -2.18
CA LEU A 286 4.78 -1.58 -1.08
C LEU A 286 5.87 -2.63 -1.41
N ASP A 287 6.01 -2.92 -2.70
CA ASP A 287 7.03 -3.80 -3.29
C ASP A 287 8.40 -3.13 -3.34
N LEU A 288 8.51 -1.81 -3.16
CA LEU A 288 9.82 -1.14 -3.15
C LEU A 288 10.68 -1.54 -1.94
N ALA A 289 10.04 -1.95 -0.84
CA ALA A 289 10.71 -2.34 0.39
C ALA A 289 11.15 -3.81 0.41
N GLY A 290 10.82 -4.65 -0.58
CA GLY A 290 11.03 -6.10 -0.51
C GLY A 290 10.54 -6.90 -1.72
N SER A 291 10.68 -8.22 -1.68
CA SER A 291 9.99 -9.15 -2.62
C SER A 291 8.50 -9.29 -2.24
N THR A 292 7.88 -8.18 -1.86
CA THR A 292 6.56 -8.18 -1.25
C THR A 292 5.54 -8.19 -2.37
N ASP A 293 4.88 -9.32 -2.60
CA ASP A 293 3.81 -9.41 -3.59
C ASP A 293 2.73 -8.37 -3.31
N ARG A 294 2.18 -7.77 -4.36
CA ARG A 294 0.99 -6.87 -4.33
C ARG A 294 -0.29 -7.65 -3.98
N SER A 295 -0.26 -8.24 -2.80
CA SER A 295 -1.27 -9.09 -2.20
C SER A 295 -1.69 -8.48 -0.87
N ALA A 296 -2.86 -8.90 -0.37
CA ALA A 296 -3.30 -8.54 0.97
C ALA A 296 -2.24 -8.81 2.05
N LYS A 297 -1.52 -9.94 1.94
CA LYS A 297 -0.42 -10.28 2.85
C LYS A 297 0.70 -9.23 2.79
N GLY A 298 1.12 -8.88 1.57
CA GLY A 298 2.15 -7.89 1.36
C GLY A 298 1.78 -6.49 1.87
N VAL A 299 0.52 -6.08 1.68
CA VAL A 299 -0.01 -4.83 2.23
C VAL A 299 0.11 -4.81 3.75
N VAL A 300 -0.34 -5.87 4.43
CA VAL A 300 -0.30 -5.94 5.90
C VAL A 300 1.13 -6.02 6.42
N GLU A 301 1.98 -6.88 5.86
CA GLU A 301 3.39 -7.01 6.28
C GLU A 301 4.15 -5.69 6.12
N HIS A 302 3.87 -4.93 5.06
CA HIS A 302 4.45 -3.60 4.86
C HIS A 302 3.90 -2.56 5.84
N MET A 303 2.57 -2.43 5.95
CA MET A 303 1.93 -1.41 6.80
C MET A 303 2.15 -1.65 8.30
N TRP A 304 2.26 -2.91 8.73
CA TRP A 304 2.52 -3.33 10.10
C TRP A 304 3.98 -3.76 10.34
N SER A 305 4.89 -3.33 9.46
CA SER A 305 6.33 -3.60 9.64
C SER A 305 6.87 -2.96 10.92
N ARG A 306 7.87 -3.61 11.53
CA ARG A 306 8.66 -3.05 12.64
C ARG A 306 9.76 -2.12 12.16
N GLU A 307 10.12 -2.19 10.89
CA GLU A 307 11.19 -1.36 10.36
C GLU A 307 10.74 0.10 10.34
N PRO A 308 11.59 1.06 10.76
CA PRO A 308 11.26 2.47 10.63
C PRO A 308 11.05 2.82 9.15
N GLY A 309 10.08 3.67 8.86
CA GLY A 309 9.80 4.10 7.49
C GLY A 309 8.61 5.04 7.43
N ASN A 310 8.65 5.97 6.48
CA ASN A 310 7.52 6.85 6.17
C ASN A 310 6.54 6.08 5.29
N ARG A 311 5.46 5.56 5.90
CA ARG A 311 4.46 4.73 5.22
C ARG A 311 3.09 5.40 5.26
N LYS A 312 2.41 5.44 4.12
CA LYS A 312 1.08 6.02 4.01
C LYS A 312 0.06 4.99 3.53
N LEU A 313 -0.92 4.70 4.39
CA LEU A 313 -2.14 4.02 3.97
C LEU A 313 -3.15 5.07 3.52
N ARG A 314 -3.46 5.09 2.22
CA ARG A 314 -4.40 6.04 1.61
C ARG A 314 -5.71 5.34 1.29
N VAL A 315 -6.81 5.99 1.62
CA VAL A 315 -8.16 5.54 1.29
C VAL A 315 -8.84 6.68 0.55
N TYR A 316 -9.05 6.49 -0.75
CA TYR A 316 -9.79 7.44 -1.58
C TYR A 316 -11.19 6.88 -1.83
N ALA A 317 -12.00 6.92 -0.78
CA ALA A 317 -13.39 6.49 -0.77
C ALA A 317 -14.14 7.25 0.32
N ASN A 318 -15.39 7.60 0.05
CA ASN A 318 -16.27 8.12 1.10
C ASN A 318 -16.59 7.00 2.10
N TYR A 319 -16.60 7.33 3.39
CA TYR A 319 -16.99 6.37 4.41
C TYR A 319 -18.46 5.98 4.25
N SER A 320 -18.73 4.69 4.25
CA SER A 320 -20.07 4.13 4.42
C SER A 320 -19.99 3.06 5.50
N PRO A 321 -20.72 3.19 6.62
CA PRO A 321 -20.73 2.18 7.66
C PRO A 321 -21.15 0.84 7.04
N PRO A 322 -20.44 -0.27 7.33
CA PRO A 322 -20.82 -1.56 6.81
C PRO A 322 -22.20 -1.97 7.37
N LEU A 323 -23.05 -2.51 6.48
CA LEU A 323 -24.39 -2.98 6.85
C LEU A 323 -24.34 -4.46 7.20
N GLY A 324 -24.65 -4.80 8.46
CA GLY A 324 -24.71 -6.17 8.97
C GLY A 324 -23.36 -6.79 9.33
N ASP A 325 -23.37 -8.05 9.77
CA ASP A 325 -22.21 -8.65 10.45
C ASP A 325 -21.13 -9.23 9.52
N ASN A 326 -21.20 -8.97 8.22
CA ASN A 326 -20.25 -9.55 7.26
C ASN A 326 -19.02 -8.67 7.10
N LEU A 327 -17.83 -9.26 7.12
CA LEU A 327 -16.57 -8.57 6.88
C LEU A 327 -16.61 -7.84 5.52
N THR A 328 -16.22 -6.57 5.53
CA THR A 328 -16.15 -5.75 4.32
C THR A 328 -14.72 -5.29 4.10
N LEU A 329 -14.37 -4.96 2.85
CA LEU A 329 -13.05 -4.41 2.55
C LEU A 329 -12.79 -3.12 3.34
N LEU A 330 -13.83 -2.30 3.52
CA LEU A 330 -13.74 -1.08 4.31
C LEU A 330 -13.39 -1.37 5.77
N SER A 331 -14.05 -2.32 6.44
CA SER A 331 -13.73 -2.66 7.83
C SER A 331 -12.35 -3.32 7.98
N ALA A 332 -11.90 -4.10 6.99
CA ALA A 332 -10.53 -4.62 6.96
C ALA A 332 -9.49 -3.49 6.83
N ILE A 333 -9.72 -2.50 5.96
CA ILE A 333 -8.84 -1.32 5.80
C ILE A 333 -8.82 -0.48 7.09
N VAL A 334 -9.98 -0.27 7.73
CA VAL A 334 -10.07 0.44 9.01
C VAL A 334 -9.22 -0.26 10.07
N ARG A 335 -9.28 -1.59 10.17
CA ARG A 335 -8.46 -2.35 11.12
C ARG A 335 -6.96 -2.13 10.88
N ILE A 336 -6.50 -2.09 9.63
CA ILE A 336 -5.10 -1.74 9.32
C ILE A 336 -4.79 -0.34 9.82
N ALA A 337 -5.66 0.63 9.49
CA ALA A 337 -5.49 2.05 9.83
C ALA A 337 -5.46 2.32 11.35
N LEU A 338 -6.27 1.60 12.13
CA LEU A 338 -6.32 1.69 13.59
C LEU A 338 -5.01 1.23 14.24
N HIS A 339 -4.29 0.31 13.60
CA HIS A 339 -3.11 -0.33 14.16
C HIS A 339 -1.81 0.01 13.43
N LEU A 340 -1.79 1.11 12.67
CA LEU A 340 -0.57 1.62 12.05
C LEU A 340 0.50 1.91 13.13
N PRO A 341 1.75 1.45 12.93
CA PRO A 341 2.85 1.72 13.85
C PRO A 341 3.25 3.20 13.83
N GLN A 342 4.10 3.61 14.78
CA GLN A 342 4.64 4.97 14.81
C GLN A 342 5.44 5.27 13.52
N GLY A 343 5.29 6.47 12.99
CA GLY A 343 5.90 6.88 11.71
C GLY A 343 5.05 6.58 10.48
N SER A 344 4.01 5.76 10.61
CA SER A 344 3.01 5.52 9.55
C SER A 344 1.80 6.45 9.71
N GLN A 345 1.17 6.82 8.60
CA GLN A 345 -0.01 7.68 8.56
C GLN A 345 -1.18 7.03 7.82
N GLY A 346 -2.39 7.26 8.32
CA GLY A 346 -3.62 6.96 7.60
C GLY A 346 -4.12 8.21 6.91
N LEU A 347 -4.40 8.17 5.61
CA LEU A 347 -4.99 9.28 4.87
C LEU A 347 -6.34 8.83 4.35
N MET A 348 -7.41 9.50 4.76
CA MET A 348 -8.79 9.11 4.41
C MET A 348 -9.53 10.28 3.78
N LEU A 349 -10.26 10.03 2.71
CA LEU A 349 -11.13 11.05 2.10
C LEU A 349 -12.32 11.33 3.02
N GLY A 350 -12.46 12.58 3.47
CA GLY A 350 -13.45 12.97 4.47
C GLY A 350 -13.15 12.41 5.85
N GLU A 351 -11.89 12.47 6.29
CA GLU A 351 -11.36 11.86 7.52
C GLU A 351 -12.24 12.11 8.77
N PRO A 352 -12.84 13.29 9.01
CA PRO A 352 -13.68 13.49 10.19
C PRO A 352 -14.89 12.54 10.26
N VAL A 353 -15.46 12.16 9.12
CA VAL A 353 -16.57 11.20 9.04
C VAL A 353 -16.09 9.79 9.39
N TRP A 354 -14.91 9.41 8.92
CA TRP A 354 -14.26 8.15 9.29
C TRP A 354 -14.02 8.10 10.79
N ARG A 355 -13.39 9.12 11.36
CA ARG A 355 -13.05 9.19 12.78
C ARG A 355 -14.29 9.12 13.67
N SER A 356 -15.33 9.89 13.35
CA SER A 356 -16.58 9.87 14.13
C SER A 356 -17.24 8.48 14.08
N SER A 357 -17.38 7.91 12.89
CA SER A 357 -18.11 6.65 12.71
C SER A 357 -17.36 5.45 13.30
N VAL A 358 -16.06 5.34 13.04
CA VAL A 358 -15.23 4.27 13.62
C VAL A 358 -15.15 4.43 15.13
N GLY A 359 -15.10 5.67 15.62
CA GLY A 359 -15.17 5.98 17.05
C GLY A 359 -16.41 5.36 17.70
N HIS A 360 -17.60 5.55 17.14
CA HIS A 360 -18.81 4.91 17.67
C HIS A 360 -18.75 3.38 17.62
N GLU A 361 -18.16 2.81 16.56
CA GLU A 361 -18.03 1.38 16.37
C GLU A 361 -17.16 0.71 17.45
N ILE A 362 -15.99 1.29 17.76
CA ILE A 362 -15.09 0.79 18.81
C ILE A 362 -15.40 1.34 20.20
N GLY A 363 -16.36 2.27 20.31
CA GLY A 363 -16.66 2.96 21.57
C GLY A 363 -15.57 3.95 21.99
N HIS A 364 -14.90 4.56 21.01
CA HIS A 364 -13.84 5.56 21.12
C HIS A 364 -12.56 5.10 21.81
N THR A 365 -12.37 3.79 22.02
CA THR A 365 -11.12 3.24 22.56
C THR A 365 -10.77 1.88 21.95
N LEU A 366 -9.47 1.63 21.79
CA LEU A 366 -8.91 0.30 21.51
C LEU A 366 -8.69 -0.51 22.80
N GLY A 367 -8.76 0.15 23.95
CA GLY A 367 -8.72 -0.42 25.29
C GLY A 367 -7.38 -0.31 26.01
N CYS A 368 -6.40 0.38 25.42
CA CYS A 368 -5.07 0.59 26.00
C CYS A 368 -5.03 1.85 26.88
N ALA A 369 -5.60 2.95 26.37
CA ALA A 369 -5.57 4.26 27.01
C ALA A 369 -6.85 5.06 26.67
N GLU A 370 -7.13 6.11 27.44
CA GLU A 370 -8.30 6.97 27.23
C GLU A 370 -8.33 7.62 25.83
N HIS A 371 -7.16 7.97 25.29
CA HIS A 371 -7.00 8.70 24.03
C HIS A 371 -6.35 7.85 22.91
N ASP A 372 -6.33 6.51 23.06
CA ASP A 372 -5.64 5.63 22.11
C ASP A 372 -6.23 5.64 20.67
N PHE A 373 -7.48 6.09 20.52
CA PHE A 373 -8.14 6.32 19.24
C PHE A 373 -8.07 7.78 18.77
N SER A 374 -8.30 8.76 19.65
CA SER A 374 -8.29 10.19 19.28
C SER A 374 -6.94 10.65 18.76
N ASP A 375 -5.86 10.06 19.26
CA ASP A 375 -4.49 10.45 18.93
C ASP A 375 -3.95 9.74 17.68
N LEU A 376 -4.78 8.97 16.97
CA LEU A 376 -4.36 8.30 15.74
C LEU A 376 -4.00 9.33 14.65
N PRO A 377 -2.87 9.14 13.94
CA PRO A 377 -2.39 10.03 12.89
C PRO A 377 -3.17 9.81 11.58
N TRP A 378 -4.48 9.96 11.65
CA TRP A 378 -5.35 9.99 10.48
C TRP A 378 -5.50 11.42 9.98
N LEU A 379 -5.33 11.60 8.67
CA LEU A 379 -5.30 12.89 7.99
C LEU A 379 -6.25 12.87 6.79
N GLU A 380 -6.66 14.05 6.33
CA GLU A 380 -7.48 14.19 5.13
C GLU A 380 -6.69 13.75 3.87
N ASN A 381 -7.31 12.90 3.04
CA ASN A 381 -6.77 12.50 1.74
C ASN A 381 -7.39 13.32 0.60
N ALA A 382 -6.99 14.60 0.51
CA ALA A 382 -7.52 15.51 -0.51
C ALA A 382 -7.12 15.14 -1.94
N GLU A 383 -6.05 14.35 -2.12
CA GLU A 383 -5.48 14.03 -3.42
C GLU A 383 -5.72 12.56 -3.78
N ARG A 384 -6.37 12.35 -4.94
CA ARG A 384 -6.49 11.05 -5.59
C ARG A 384 -5.21 10.71 -6.35
N LEU A 385 -4.48 9.71 -5.89
CA LEU A 385 -3.37 9.17 -6.67
C LEU A 385 -3.89 8.34 -7.84
N SER A 386 -3.22 8.43 -8.99
CA SER A 386 -3.56 7.70 -10.20
C SER A 386 -2.31 7.01 -10.72
N CYS A 387 -2.19 5.71 -10.43
CA CYS A 387 -1.07 4.90 -10.89
C CYS A 387 -1.50 4.15 -12.15
N ALA A 388 -0.55 3.93 -13.07
CA ALA A 388 -0.86 3.19 -14.28
C ALA A 388 -1.06 1.68 -14.03
N GLN A 389 -0.68 1.19 -12.84
CA GLN A 389 -0.70 -0.24 -12.50
C GLN A 389 -1.67 -0.56 -11.35
N ASP A 390 -2.85 0.04 -11.38
CA ASP A 390 -3.92 -0.27 -10.43
C ASP A 390 -4.40 -1.71 -10.61
N TYR A 391 -4.51 -2.46 -9.51
CA TYR A 391 -5.20 -3.74 -9.49
C TYR A 391 -6.67 -3.51 -9.16
N GLU A 392 -7.56 -3.81 -10.11
CA GLU A 392 -9.01 -3.61 -9.93
C GLU A 392 -9.71 -4.88 -9.44
N PHE A 393 -10.50 -4.74 -8.37
CA PHE A 393 -11.39 -5.78 -7.86
C PHE A 393 -12.70 -5.77 -8.65
N LYS A 394 -12.68 -6.40 -9.84
CA LYS A 394 -13.79 -6.38 -10.83
C LYS A 394 -15.17 -6.81 -10.32
N THR A 395 -15.25 -7.47 -9.16
CA THR A 395 -16.52 -7.93 -8.57
C THR A 395 -16.58 -7.68 -7.07
N VAL A 396 -17.79 -7.62 -6.51
CA VAL A 396 -18.01 -7.54 -5.06
C VAL A 396 -17.38 -8.74 -4.34
N ASN A 397 -17.42 -9.94 -4.93
CA ASN A 397 -16.78 -11.13 -4.36
C ASN A 397 -15.26 -11.02 -4.34
N ALA A 398 -14.65 -10.39 -5.35
CA ALA A 398 -13.20 -10.14 -5.35
C ALA A 398 -12.81 -9.17 -4.22
N ALA A 399 -13.59 -8.10 -4.01
CA ALA A 399 -13.37 -7.18 -2.89
C ALA A 399 -13.59 -7.85 -1.53
N ARG A 400 -14.55 -8.78 -1.40
CA ARG A 400 -14.73 -9.59 -0.19
C ARG A 400 -13.56 -10.55 0.02
N GLY A 401 -13.08 -11.21 -1.04
CA GLY A 401 -11.91 -12.08 -0.97
C GLY A 401 -10.66 -11.33 -0.51
N GLU A 402 -10.46 -10.10 -0.97
CA GLU A 402 -9.41 -9.21 -0.46
C GLU A 402 -9.60 -8.90 1.02
N ALA A 403 -10.82 -8.58 1.47
CA ALA A 403 -11.11 -8.30 2.88
C ALA A 403 -10.75 -9.49 3.79
N GLU A 404 -11.14 -10.71 3.40
CA GLU A 404 -10.83 -11.95 4.10
C GLU A 404 -9.31 -12.23 4.11
N ALA A 405 -8.64 -12.00 2.99
CA ALA A 405 -7.19 -12.16 2.88
C ALA A 405 -6.43 -11.16 3.76
N LEU A 406 -6.88 -9.89 3.82
CA LEU A 406 -6.33 -8.87 4.72
C LEU A 406 -6.53 -9.25 6.19
N ALA A 407 -7.75 -9.68 6.55
CA ALA A 407 -8.05 -10.11 7.91
C ALA A 407 -7.17 -11.28 8.37
N LYS A 408 -7.01 -12.29 7.51
CA LYS A 408 -6.11 -13.42 7.77
C LYS A 408 -4.66 -12.97 7.92
N ALA A 409 -4.16 -12.12 7.02
CA ALA A 409 -2.79 -11.62 7.10
C ALA A 409 -2.55 -10.80 8.38
N MET A 410 -3.51 -9.98 8.80
CA MET A 410 -3.44 -9.24 10.07
C MET A 410 -3.40 -10.19 11.27
N ASP A 411 -4.23 -11.23 11.28
CA ASP A 411 -4.23 -12.24 12.34
C ASP A 411 -2.91 -13.01 12.39
N ASP A 412 -2.35 -13.38 11.25
CA ASP A 412 -1.06 -14.07 11.15
C ASP A 412 0.08 -13.20 11.69
N VAL A 413 0.15 -11.93 11.27
CA VAL A 413 1.18 -10.99 11.77
C VAL A 413 1.02 -10.76 13.27
N LEU A 414 -0.20 -10.51 13.75
CA LEU A 414 -0.47 -10.32 15.18
C LEU A 414 -0.10 -11.56 15.99
N TRP A 415 -0.43 -12.75 15.50
CA TRP A 415 -0.12 -14.02 16.15
C TRP A 415 1.39 -14.21 16.28
N GLN A 416 2.16 -14.02 15.21
CA GLN A 416 3.62 -14.12 15.27
C GLN A 416 4.24 -13.15 16.28
N ARG A 417 3.70 -11.92 16.35
CA ARG A 417 4.15 -10.90 17.31
C ARG A 417 3.78 -11.26 18.74
N LEU A 418 2.63 -11.88 18.96
CA LEU A 418 2.20 -12.40 20.26
C LEU A 418 3.12 -13.54 20.73
N LEU A 419 3.44 -14.50 19.86
CA LEU A 419 4.37 -15.59 20.16
C LEU A 419 5.72 -15.03 20.65
N GLN A 420 6.27 -14.07 19.92
CA GLN A 420 7.52 -13.42 20.29
C GLN A 420 7.40 -12.70 21.64
N GLY A 421 6.36 -11.89 21.84
CA GLY A 421 6.19 -11.13 23.09
C GLY A 421 6.01 -12.04 24.32
N VAL A 422 5.28 -13.14 24.18
CA VAL A 422 5.11 -14.14 25.26
C VAL A 422 6.43 -14.84 25.56
N SER A 423 7.21 -15.21 24.54
CA SER A 423 8.54 -15.81 24.73
C SER A 423 9.50 -14.85 25.45
N GLU A 424 9.52 -13.57 25.08
CA GLU A 424 10.31 -12.54 25.76
C GLU A 424 9.89 -12.37 27.23
N LYS A 425 8.58 -12.42 27.53
CA LYS A 425 8.06 -12.39 28.90
C LYS A 425 8.48 -13.59 29.72
N LEU A 426 8.31 -14.81 29.20
CA LEU A 426 8.72 -16.05 29.88
C LEU A 426 10.23 -16.05 30.17
N GLY A 427 11.05 -15.60 29.21
CA GLY A 427 12.50 -15.48 29.39
C GLY A 427 12.93 -14.41 30.41
N SER A 428 12.02 -13.52 30.84
CA SER A 428 12.29 -12.50 31.86
C SER A 428 11.94 -12.93 33.29
N ILE A 429 11.31 -14.11 33.45
CA ILE A 429 10.95 -14.67 34.77
C ILE A 429 12.23 -15.11 35.49
N SER A 430 12.39 -14.66 36.74
CA SER A 430 13.62 -14.92 37.51
C SER A 430 13.72 -16.36 38.06
N ASP A 431 12.59 -16.97 38.41
CA ASP A 431 12.54 -18.36 38.90
C ASP A 431 12.44 -19.33 37.72
N SER A 432 13.48 -20.13 37.50
CA SER A 432 13.54 -21.05 36.36
C SER A 432 12.46 -22.12 36.40
N ALA A 433 12.10 -22.62 37.60
CA ALA A 433 11.07 -23.63 37.76
C ALA A 433 9.68 -23.10 37.37
N LEU A 434 9.37 -21.86 37.75
CA LEU A 434 8.14 -21.18 37.33
C LEU A 434 8.13 -20.93 35.81
N ALA A 435 9.25 -20.46 35.25
CA ALA A 435 9.37 -20.22 33.82
C ALA A 435 9.14 -21.51 33.01
N ASP A 436 9.81 -22.62 33.38
CA ASP A 436 9.66 -23.92 32.74
C ASP A 436 8.22 -24.45 32.84
N ALA A 437 7.56 -24.26 33.99
CA ALA A 437 6.17 -24.68 34.18
C ALA A 437 5.20 -23.87 33.29
N MET A 438 5.37 -22.55 33.22
CA MET A 438 4.56 -21.69 32.36
C MET A 438 4.81 -21.98 30.87
N GLU A 439 6.07 -22.22 30.49
CA GLU A 439 6.41 -22.60 29.12
C GLU A 439 5.79 -23.95 28.74
N LYS A 440 5.82 -24.96 29.61
CA LYS A 440 5.19 -26.26 29.37
C LYS A 440 3.69 -26.12 29.07
N VAL A 441 2.97 -25.31 29.84
CA VAL A 441 1.54 -25.02 29.60
C VAL A 441 1.36 -24.28 28.28
N TRP A 442 2.20 -23.27 28.01
CA TRP A 442 2.14 -22.52 26.76
C TRP A 442 2.36 -23.40 25.52
N GLN A 443 3.36 -24.28 25.54
CA GLN A 443 3.63 -25.24 24.46
C GLN A 443 2.45 -26.19 24.23
N SER A 444 1.77 -26.62 25.29
CA SER A 444 0.53 -27.40 25.19
C SER A 444 -0.55 -26.62 24.43
N TRP A 445 -0.78 -25.35 24.78
CA TRP A 445 -1.75 -24.50 24.07
C TRP A 445 -1.35 -24.25 22.63
N LEU A 446 -0.06 -24.00 22.35
CA LEU A 446 0.46 -23.85 20.99
C LEU A 446 0.20 -25.09 20.14
N SER A 447 0.37 -26.28 20.70
CA SER A 447 0.03 -27.54 20.01
C SER A 447 -1.46 -27.61 19.66
N GLY A 448 -2.34 -27.16 20.58
CA GLY A 448 -3.77 -27.03 20.34
C GLY A 448 -4.11 -26.01 19.23
N PHE A 449 -3.44 -24.86 19.21
CA PHE A 449 -3.61 -23.85 18.15
C PHE A 449 -2.99 -24.24 16.80
N ALA A 450 -2.06 -25.19 16.78
CA ALA A 450 -1.55 -25.79 15.55
C ALA A 450 -2.56 -26.79 14.97
N ALA A 451 -3.22 -27.58 15.84
CA ALA A 451 -4.27 -28.51 15.43
C ALA A 451 -5.58 -27.81 15.00
N ALA A 452 -5.87 -26.64 15.57
CA ALA A 452 -7.08 -25.86 15.32
C ALA A 452 -6.77 -24.36 15.17
N PRO A 453 -6.25 -23.91 14.01
CA PRO A 453 -5.82 -22.51 13.79
C PRO A 453 -6.92 -21.47 13.99
N GLU A 454 -8.18 -21.81 13.70
CA GLU A 454 -9.35 -20.95 13.89
C GLU A 454 -9.56 -20.55 15.36
N LYS A 455 -9.06 -21.36 16.30
CA LYS A 455 -9.11 -21.03 17.74
C LYS A 455 -8.21 -19.86 18.12
N ARG A 456 -7.19 -19.52 17.33
CA ARG A 456 -6.30 -18.38 17.62
C ARG A 456 -7.07 -17.08 17.65
N ARG A 457 -7.94 -16.88 16.65
CA ARG A 457 -8.77 -15.69 16.56
C ARG A 457 -9.77 -15.61 17.70
N LYS A 458 -10.48 -16.72 17.96
CA LYS A 458 -11.41 -16.85 19.10
C LYS A 458 -10.74 -16.52 20.45
N PHE A 459 -9.53 -17.03 20.66
CA PHE A 459 -8.75 -16.76 21.86
C PHE A 459 -8.45 -15.25 22.02
N MET A 460 -7.96 -14.60 20.96
CA MET A 460 -7.67 -13.17 21.02
C MET A 460 -8.93 -12.30 21.12
N ASP A 461 -10.04 -12.71 20.47
CA ASP A 461 -11.33 -12.02 20.57
C ASP A 461 -11.84 -12.01 22.02
N GLN A 462 -11.79 -13.16 22.70
CA GLN A 462 -12.18 -13.28 24.12
C GLN A 462 -11.45 -12.26 25.01
N LEU A 463 -10.18 -11.98 24.72
CA LEU A 463 -9.37 -11.05 25.50
C LEU A 463 -9.75 -9.58 25.31
N LEU A 464 -10.24 -9.17 24.14
CA LEU A 464 -10.47 -7.75 23.80
C LEU A 464 -11.93 -7.36 23.59
N TYR A 465 -12.85 -8.34 23.59
CA TYR A 465 -14.27 -8.13 23.36
C TYR A 465 -15.11 -8.73 24.50
N PRO A 466 -15.31 -7.97 25.60
CA PRO A 466 -16.27 -8.35 26.63
C PRO A 466 -17.67 -8.53 26.03
N LYS A 467 -18.31 -9.67 26.32
CA LYS A 467 -19.65 -10.00 25.80
C LYS A 467 -20.71 -8.96 26.17
N THR A 468 -20.53 -8.28 27.31
CA THR A 468 -21.44 -7.24 27.81
C THR A 468 -21.42 -5.97 26.96
N GLU A 469 -20.31 -5.69 26.27
CA GLU A 469 -20.15 -4.51 25.41
C GLU A 469 -20.87 -4.64 24.06
N LYS A 470 -21.15 -5.88 23.63
CA LYS A 470 -21.83 -6.24 22.36
C LYS A 470 -21.27 -5.54 21.11
N LYS A 471 -19.95 -5.34 21.05
CA LYS A 471 -19.26 -4.83 19.86
C LYS A 471 -19.12 -5.94 18.81
N ASN A 472 -19.00 -5.56 17.54
CA ASN A 472 -18.88 -6.51 16.45
C ASN A 472 -17.48 -7.14 16.40
N GLU A 473 -17.36 -8.34 16.95
CA GLU A 473 -16.12 -9.13 17.02
C GLU A 473 -15.60 -9.51 15.63
N ARG A 474 -16.48 -9.65 14.63
CA ARG A 474 -16.09 -10.12 13.29
C ARG A 474 -15.17 -9.15 12.57
N TYR A 475 -15.36 -7.85 12.79
CA TYR A 475 -14.47 -6.84 12.23
C TYR A 475 -13.12 -6.76 12.93
N ALA A 476 -13.05 -7.19 14.20
CA ALA A 476 -11.85 -7.18 15.02
C ALA A 476 -11.04 -5.88 14.99
N LEU A 477 -11.75 -4.76 15.00
CA LEU A 477 -11.14 -3.43 15.00
C LEU A 477 -10.18 -3.18 16.17
N ARG A 478 -10.26 -3.93 17.27
CA ARG A 478 -9.32 -3.85 18.40
C ARG A 478 -8.14 -4.80 18.28
N LEU A 479 -8.14 -5.77 17.36
CA LEU A 479 -7.05 -6.72 17.24
C LEU A 479 -5.98 -6.22 16.28
N GLY A 480 -4.83 -5.80 16.81
CA GLY A 480 -3.67 -5.48 16.00
C GLY A 480 -2.50 -5.01 16.86
N LEU A 481 -1.48 -4.44 16.21
CA LEU A 481 -0.20 -4.20 16.87
C LEU A 481 -0.25 -3.22 18.05
N ARG A 482 -1.21 -2.28 18.07
CA ARG A 482 -1.35 -1.34 19.21
C ARG A 482 -1.86 -2.01 20.48
N THR A 483 -2.66 -3.07 20.36
CA THR A 483 -3.19 -3.83 21.49
C THR A 483 -2.34 -5.05 21.84
N LEU A 484 -1.22 -5.27 21.13
CA LEU A 484 -0.32 -6.41 21.34
C LEU A 484 0.14 -6.52 22.81
N ASN A 485 0.48 -5.41 23.45
CA ASN A 485 0.93 -5.44 24.85
C ASN A 485 -0.16 -5.89 25.83
N LEU A 486 -1.44 -5.57 25.55
CA LEU A 486 -2.56 -6.09 26.34
C LEU A 486 -2.65 -7.60 26.18
N LEU A 487 -2.59 -8.09 24.94
CA LEU A 487 -2.64 -9.52 24.65
C LEU A 487 -1.48 -10.27 25.32
N VAL A 488 -0.23 -9.81 25.17
CA VAL A 488 0.95 -10.45 25.79
C VAL A 488 0.80 -10.51 27.31
N THR A 489 0.39 -9.41 27.95
CA THR A 489 0.20 -9.34 29.41
C THR A 489 -0.92 -10.27 29.86
N ALA A 490 -1.99 -10.38 29.08
CA ALA A 490 -3.10 -11.28 29.36
C ALA A 490 -2.69 -12.75 29.27
N VAL A 491 -1.93 -13.14 28.24
CA VAL A 491 -1.39 -14.50 28.11
C VAL A 491 -0.45 -14.83 29.26
N GLU A 492 0.47 -13.93 29.60
CA GLU A 492 1.38 -14.08 30.76
C GLU A 492 0.61 -14.31 32.06
N THR A 493 -0.42 -13.50 32.32
CA THR A 493 -1.26 -13.63 33.51
C THR A 493 -2.05 -14.94 33.51
N LEU A 494 -2.62 -15.32 32.36
CA LEU A 494 -3.40 -16.55 32.22
C LEU A 494 -2.55 -17.80 32.43
N LEU A 495 -1.32 -17.83 31.90
CA LEU A 495 -0.35 -18.90 32.13
C LEU A 495 0.02 -19.02 33.60
N LEU A 496 0.23 -17.89 34.29
CA LEU A 496 0.56 -17.88 35.71
C LEU A 496 -0.57 -18.50 36.56
N VAL A 497 -1.82 -18.16 36.27
CA VAL A 497 -2.99 -18.75 36.95
C VAL A 497 -3.11 -20.24 36.64
N ALA A 498 -2.90 -20.63 35.37
CA ALA A 498 -2.96 -22.03 34.95
C ALA A 498 -1.90 -22.91 35.64
N VAL A 499 -0.69 -22.39 35.91
CA VAL A 499 0.37 -23.08 36.68
C VAL A 499 0.09 -23.09 38.18
N GLY A 500 -0.61 -22.06 38.68
CA GLY A 500 -0.98 -21.93 40.08
C GLY A 500 -2.03 -22.93 40.56
N LEU A 501 -2.90 -23.40 39.66
CA LEU A 501 -3.90 -24.43 39.94
C LEU A 501 -3.33 -25.82 39.60
N PRO A 502 -3.38 -26.79 40.52
CA PRO A 502 -2.54 -27.99 40.48
C PRO A 502 -3.06 -29.08 39.51
N GLU A 503 -3.14 -28.83 38.20
CA GLU A 503 -3.41 -29.88 37.20
C GLU A 503 -2.71 -29.63 35.85
N ASP A 504 -2.22 -30.71 35.22
CA ASP A 504 -1.42 -30.69 33.98
C ASP A 504 -2.25 -30.39 32.69
N SER A 505 -3.58 -30.26 32.80
CA SER A 505 -4.52 -30.17 31.67
C SER A 505 -5.22 -28.80 31.51
N ASN A 506 -4.80 -27.79 32.28
CA ASN A 506 -5.41 -26.46 32.25
C ASN A 506 -5.31 -25.81 30.86
N ASN A 507 -6.45 -25.34 30.35
CA ASN A 507 -6.59 -24.69 29.04
C ASN A 507 -7.11 -23.25 29.18
N TRP A 508 -6.88 -22.41 28.18
CA TRP A 508 -7.36 -21.03 28.17
C TRP A 508 -8.89 -20.88 28.21
N GLU A 509 -9.65 -21.89 27.75
CA GLU A 509 -11.13 -21.91 27.82
C GLU A 509 -11.66 -22.37 29.19
N SER A 510 -10.93 -23.25 29.87
CA SER A 510 -11.38 -23.90 31.10
C SER A 510 -10.22 -24.57 31.84
N PHE A 511 -10.26 -24.52 33.16
CA PHE A 511 -9.38 -25.28 34.04
C PHE A 511 -10.13 -26.48 34.60
N GLN A 512 -9.47 -27.64 34.72
CA GLN A 512 -10.18 -28.91 34.94
C GLN A 512 -10.85 -28.98 36.32
N GLU A 513 -10.20 -28.54 37.41
CA GLU A 513 -10.86 -28.38 38.72
C GLU A 513 -11.68 -27.08 38.85
N GLY A 514 -11.41 -26.10 37.99
CA GLY A 514 -11.89 -24.72 38.13
C GLY A 514 -13.14 -24.36 37.32
N GLY A 515 -13.39 -25.08 36.23
CA GLY A 515 -14.44 -24.78 35.26
C GLY A 515 -14.03 -23.73 34.22
N PRO A 516 -15.01 -23.12 33.53
CA PRO A 516 -14.78 -22.11 32.49
C PRO A 516 -13.99 -20.89 32.98
N VAL A 517 -13.20 -20.30 32.07
CA VAL A 517 -12.37 -19.12 32.35
C VAL A 517 -12.82 -17.95 31.46
N LEU A 518 -13.11 -16.82 32.09
CA LEU A 518 -13.27 -15.52 31.43
C LEU A 518 -11.98 -14.71 31.62
N SER A 519 -11.37 -14.26 30.52
CA SER A 519 -10.15 -13.47 30.55
C SER A 519 -10.35 -12.22 29.70
N ILE A 520 -10.17 -11.05 30.31
CA ILE A 520 -10.30 -9.75 29.67
C ILE A 520 -8.97 -9.00 29.84
N ALA A 521 -8.45 -8.48 28.74
CA ALA A 521 -7.17 -7.78 28.67
C ALA A 521 -7.29 -6.25 28.66
N LEU A 522 -8.50 -5.73 28.43
CA LEU A 522 -8.75 -4.30 28.33
C LEU A 522 -8.42 -3.57 29.65
N LYS A 523 -7.82 -2.39 29.51
CA LYS A 523 -7.72 -1.40 30.59
C LYS A 523 -8.87 -0.39 30.50
N TYR A 524 -9.19 0.06 29.29
CA TYR A 524 -10.31 0.96 29.01
C TYR A 524 -11.35 0.27 28.14
N TRP A 525 -12.60 0.70 28.23
CA TRP A 525 -13.71 0.17 27.44
C TRP A 525 -14.82 1.21 27.30
N SER A 526 -15.88 0.88 26.55
CA SER A 526 -17.01 1.79 26.33
C SER A 526 -18.23 1.54 27.20
N GLY A 527 -18.19 0.49 28.03
CA GLY A 527 -19.26 0.09 28.93
C GLY A 527 -20.24 -0.94 28.39
N PRO A 528 -21.20 -1.38 29.21
CA PRO A 528 -22.20 -2.36 28.81
C PRO A 528 -23.13 -1.79 27.72
N ALA A 529 -23.58 -2.67 26.83
CA ALA A 529 -24.47 -2.32 25.74
C ALA A 529 -25.79 -1.74 26.25
N GLY A 530 -26.15 -0.54 25.77
CA GLY A 530 -27.33 0.20 26.19
C GLY A 530 -27.13 1.08 27.43
N GLY A 531 -25.94 1.04 28.05
CA GLY A 531 -25.55 1.97 29.12
C GLY A 531 -25.02 3.31 28.59
N PHE A 532 -24.48 4.14 29.49
CA PHE A 532 -23.81 5.39 29.11
C PHE A 532 -22.56 5.09 28.27
N SER A 533 -22.51 5.67 27.07
CA SER A 533 -21.40 5.49 26.13
C SER A 533 -20.29 6.50 26.42
N GLY A 534 -19.09 6.02 26.74
CA GLY A 534 -17.93 6.87 27.00
C GLY A 534 -16.70 6.04 27.36
N VAL A 535 -15.51 6.52 26.99
CA VAL A 535 -14.25 5.87 27.35
C VAL A 535 -14.04 6.00 28.85
N ARG A 536 -13.76 4.89 29.52
CA ARG A 536 -13.53 4.83 30.98
C ARG A 536 -12.67 3.64 31.34
N GLU A 537 -12.03 3.68 32.51
CA GLU A 537 -11.29 2.53 32.99
C GLU A 537 -12.28 1.40 33.33
N LEU A 538 -11.88 0.16 33.07
CA LEU A 538 -12.72 -1.00 33.30
C LEU A 538 -13.07 -1.18 34.79
N SER A 539 -12.21 -0.68 35.67
CA SER A 539 -12.42 -0.67 37.12
C SER A 539 -13.39 0.39 37.62
N ASP A 540 -13.79 1.37 36.79
CA ASP A 540 -14.70 2.44 37.22
C ASP A 540 -16.15 1.96 37.28
N ASP A 541 -16.48 0.92 36.52
CA ASP A 541 -17.82 0.33 36.50
C ASP A 541 -17.93 -0.84 37.50
N PRO A 542 -19.14 -1.11 38.03
CA PRO A 542 -19.42 -2.30 38.81
C PRO A 542 -18.94 -3.57 38.09
N LEU A 543 -18.31 -4.49 38.82
CA LEU A 543 -17.76 -5.73 38.23
C LEU A 543 -18.80 -6.49 37.40
N ILE A 544 -20.06 -6.53 37.86
CA ILE A 544 -21.17 -7.22 37.19
C ILE A 544 -21.49 -6.67 35.79
N ASP A 545 -21.24 -5.37 35.54
CA ASP A 545 -21.44 -4.76 34.22
C ASP A 545 -20.40 -5.25 33.22
N VAL A 546 -19.19 -5.57 33.70
CA VAL A 546 -18.10 -6.11 32.89
C VAL A 546 -18.32 -7.59 32.62
N ILE A 547 -18.54 -8.40 33.66
CA ILE A 547 -18.53 -9.87 33.55
C ILE A 547 -19.92 -10.47 33.32
N GLY A 548 -20.97 -9.66 33.41
CA GLY A 548 -22.35 -10.05 33.26
C GLY A 548 -22.95 -10.73 34.50
N PRO A 549 -24.28 -10.94 34.53
CA PRO A 549 -25.01 -11.45 35.69
C PRO A 549 -24.70 -12.92 36.05
N ASN A 550 -24.07 -13.65 35.14
CA ASN A 550 -23.68 -15.05 35.32
C ASN A 550 -22.20 -15.21 34.92
N PRO A 551 -21.28 -14.77 35.78
CA PRO A 551 -19.86 -14.83 35.44
C PRO A 551 -19.35 -16.27 35.44
N ASP A 552 -18.31 -16.49 34.63
CA ASP A 552 -17.54 -17.72 34.69
C ASP A 552 -16.85 -17.84 36.08
N PRO A 553 -16.63 -19.07 36.59
CA PRO A 553 -16.04 -19.29 37.91
C PRO A 553 -14.67 -18.63 38.09
N ILE A 554 -13.89 -18.51 37.02
CA ILE A 554 -12.57 -17.90 37.03
C ILE A 554 -12.59 -16.68 36.12
N VAL A 555 -12.32 -15.52 36.69
CA VAL A 555 -12.27 -14.24 35.99
C VAL A 555 -10.89 -13.63 36.12
N ILE A 556 -10.28 -13.30 34.99
CA ILE A 556 -8.96 -12.69 34.92
C ILE A 556 -9.07 -11.35 34.19
N LEU A 557 -8.79 -10.26 34.90
CA LEU A 557 -8.81 -8.88 34.41
C LEU A 557 -7.38 -8.35 34.35
N SER A 558 -6.63 -8.78 33.35
CA SER A 558 -5.19 -8.51 33.22
C SER A 558 -4.84 -7.05 32.88
N GLY A 559 -5.81 -6.27 32.37
CA GLY A 559 -5.66 -4.83 32.16
C GLY A 559 -5.95 -3.97 33.40
N VAL A 560 -6.58 -4.55 34.43
CA VAL A 560 -7.07 -3.82 35.61
C VAL A 560 -6.00 -3.76 36.70
N SER A 561 -5.71 -2.55 37.17
CA SER A 561 -4.74 -2.31 38.25
C SER A 561 -5.38 -2.28 39.64
N THR A 562 -6.70 -2.16 39.72
CA THR A 562 -7.47 -2.22 40.97
C THR A 562 -7.37 -3.60 41.61
N SER A 563 -7.37 -3.65 42.95
CA SER A 563 -7.26 -4.93 43.67
C SER A 563 -8.55 -5.76 43.57
N PRO A 564 -8.49 -7.10 43.63
CA PRO A 564 -9.70 -7.92 43.60
C PRO A 564 -10.68 -7.61 44.74
N SER A 565 -10.18 -7.29 45.93
CA SER A 565 -11.00 -6.95 47.11
C SER A 565 -11.83 -5.68 46.89
N GLU A 566 -11.23 -4.67 46.25
CA GLU A 566 -11.89 -3.41 45.94
C GLU A 566 -12.96 -3.58 44.85
N LEU A 567 -12.69 -4.35 43.79
CA LEU A 567 -13.68 -4.66 42.76
C LEU A 567 -14.88 -5.47 43.27
N LEU A 568 -14.66 -6.30 44.28
CA LEU A 568 -15.71 -7.09 44.92
C LEU A 568 -16.40 -6.31 46.06
N ASN A 569 -15.99 -5.05 46.31
CA ASN A 569 -16.46 -4.21 47.42
C ASN A 569 -16.36 -4.91 48.79
N ILE A 570 -15.32 -5.73 49.00
CA ILE A 570 -15.14 -6.48 50.26
C ILE A 570 -14.48 -5.56 51.30
N GLY A 571 -15.26 -5.11 52.27
CA GLY A 571 -14.80 -4.38 53.44
C GLY A 571 -14.26 -5.29 54.55
N MET A 572 -13.54 -4.72 55.51
CA MET A 572 -13.06 -5.45 56.70
C MET A 572 -14.17 -6.02 57.60
N ALA A 573 -15.40 -5.55 57.43
CA ALA A 573 -16.58 -5.98 58.17
C ALA A 573 -17.43 -7.02 57.41
N ASP A 574 -17.06 -7.34 56.16
CA ASP A 574 -17.81 -8.29 55.35
C ASP A 574 -17.33 -9.71 55.64
N ASP A 575 -18.23 -10.53 56.17
CA ASP A 575 -17.98 -11.96 56.33
C ASP A 575 -18.10 -12.66 54.96
N ALA A 576 -17.23 -13.64 54.69
CA ALA A 576 -17.24 -14.41 53.45
C ALA A 576 -18.59 -15.15 53.19
N GLU A 577 -19.39 -15.31 54.25
CA GLU A 577 -20.74 -15.90 54.20
C GLU A 577 -21.78 -14.95 53.57
N THR A 578 -21.67 -13.64 53.80
CA THR A 578 -22.60 -12.64 53.23
C THR A 578 -22.46 -12.55 51.71
N ALA A 579 -21.25 -12.70 51.18
CA ALA A 579 -20.95 -12.72 49.75
C ALA A 579 -21.38 -14.02 49.04
N THR A 580 -21.72 -15.08 49.78
CA THR A 580 -22.11 -16.40 49.24
C THR A 580 -23.57 -16.77 49.51
N SER A 581 -24.37 -15.82 50.00
CA SER A 581 -25.83 -15.95 50.18
C SER A 581 -26.58 -16.06 48.85
N MET A 582 -27.74 -16.74 48.85
CA MET A 582 -28.62 -16.82 47.68
C MET A 582 -29.17 -15.45 47.21
N ALA A 583 -29.20 -14.46 48.10
CA ALA A 583 -29.65 -13.10 47.80
C ALA A 583 -28.51 -12.17 47.31
N ALA A 584 -27.26 -12.62 47.38
CA ALA A 584 -26.11 -11.85 46.93
C ALA A 584 -25.89 -12.02 45.41
N GLU A 585 -25.30 -10.99 44.79
CA GLU A 585 -24.88 -11.08 43.39
C GLU A 585 -23.89 -12.24 43.18
N ARG A 586 -24.02 -12.95 42.06
CA ARG A 586 -23.13 -14.08 41.75
C ARG A 586 -21.72 -13.57 41.48
N GLN A 587 -20.78 -13.93 42.35
CA GLN A 587 -19.37 -13.58 42.21
C GLN A 587 -18.56 -14.73 41.61
N PRO A 588 -17.51 -14.44 40.81
CA PRO A 588 -16.57 -15.46 40.36
C PRO A 588 -15.84 -16.08 41.56
N HIS A 589 -15.51 -17.37 41.50
CA HIS A 589 -14.80 -18.09 42.58
C HIS A 589 -13.37 -17.59 42.72
N LEU A 590 -12.73 -17.26 41.60
CA LEU A 590 -11.40 -16.68 41.56
C LEU A 590 -11.43 -15.41 40.68
N LEU A 591 -11.08 -14.27 41.27
CA LEU A 591 -10.90 -13.00 40.57
C LEU A 591 -9.43 -12.61 40.61
N VAL A 592 -8.82 -12.51 39.44
CA VAL A 592 -7.41 -12.15 39.30
C VAL A 592 -7.30 -10.82 38.57
N THR A 593 -6.51 -9.89 39.12
CA THR A 593 -6.19 -8.61 38.48
C THR A 593 -4.68 -8.45 38.34
N ARG A 594 -4.24 -7.48 37.53
CA ARG A 594 -2.80 -7.22 37.30
C ARG A 594 -2.06 -6.89 38.59
N SER A 595 -2.66 -6.09 39.47
CA SER A 595 -2.03 -5.71 40.74
C SER A 595 -1.88 -6.88 41.70
N GLY A 596 -2.84 -7.82 41.70
CA GLY A 596 -2.74 -9.07 42.44
C GLY A 596 -1.55 -9.92 41.99
N MET A 597 -1.23 -9.90 40.70
CA MET A 597 -0.18 -10.76 40.14
C MET A 597 1.20 -10.13 40.04
N PHE A 598 1.32 -8.80 40.15
CA PHE A 598 2.58 -8.09 39.94
C PHE A 598 3.75 -8.65 40.77
N ARG A 599 3.53 -8.96 42.06
CA ARG A 599 4.58 -9.52 42.93
C ARG A 599 4.97 -10.94 42.55
N HIS A 600 4.01 -11.75 42.12
CA HIS A 600 4.23 -13.14 41.74
C HIS A 600 4.94 -13.26 40.39
N LEU A 601 4.66 -12.36 39.44
CA LEU A 601 5.35 -12.31 38.15
C LEU A 601 6.82 -11.89 38.28
N HIS A 602 7.14 -10.96 39.19
CA HIS A 602 8.51 -10.47 39.35
C HIS A 602 9.36 -11.26 40.34
N ASN A 603 8.79 -11.65 41.48
CA ASN A 603 9.54 -12.22 42.60
C ASN A 603 8.95 -13.57 43.08
N GLY A 604 7.96 -14.11 42.38
CA GLY A 604 7.34 -15.38 42.76
C GLY A 604 8.18 -16.58 42.35
N THR A 605 8.22 -17.60 43.22
CA THR A 605 8.65 -18.96 42.88
C THR A 605 7.44 -19.81 42.52
N LEU A 606 7.65 -20.93 41.82
CA LEU A 606 6.60 -21.90 41.52
C LEU A 606 5.77 -22.29 42.76
N ASP A 607 6.45 -22.58 43.88
CA ASP A 607 5.79 -22.96 45.13
C ASP A 607 4.94 -21.83 45.70
N SER A 608 5.45 -20.60 45.69
CA SER A 608 4.73 -19.43 46.20
C SER A 608 3.46 -19.14 45.39
N VAL A 609 3.51 -19.35 44.07
CA VAL A 609 2.38 -19.14 43.15
C VAL A 609 1.33 -20.21 43.38
N ARG A 610 1.73 -21.49 43.45
CA ARG A 610 0.82 -22.60 43.75
C ARG A 610 0.17 -22.46 45.11
N GLN A 611 0.94 -22.09 46.13
CA GLN A 611 0.40 -21.86 47.47
C GLN A 611 -0.62 -20.72 47.48
N HIS A 612 -0.35 -19.63 46.76
CA HIS A 612 -1.26 -18.48 46.66
C HIS A 612 -2.62 -18.88 46.07
N PHE A 613 -2.61 -19.47 44.87
CA PHE A 613 -3.85 -19.82 44.18
C PHE A 613 -4.59 -20.97 44.85
N THR A 614 -3.88 -21.98 45.35
CA THR A 614 -4.49 -23.10 46.10
C THR A 614 -5.20 -22.60 47.36
N LYS A 615 -4.55 -21.68 48.10
CA LYS A 615 -5.17 -21.09 49.31
C LYS A 615 -6.41 -20.29 48.96
N GLN A 616 -6.35 -19.38 47.98
CA GLN A 616 -7.51 -18.59 47.57
C GLN A 616 -8.69 -19.48 47.11
N TRP A 617 -8.38 -20.54 46.37
CA TRP A 617 -9.37 -21.50 45.91
C TRP A 617 -10.03 -22.27 47.07
N GLN A 618 -9.22 -22.79 48.00
CA GLN A 618 -9.71 -23.53 49.17
C GLN A 618 -10.54 -22.65 50.10
N ASP A 619 -10.08 -21.44 50.41
CA ASP A 619 -10.79 -20.50 51.28
C ASP A 619 -12.20 -20.19 50.73
N ARG A 620 -12.30 -20.00 49.40
CA ARG A 620 -13.58 -19.77 48.69
C ARG A 620 -14.49 -21.00 48.69
N LYS A 621 -13.94 -22.20 48.49
CA LYS A 621 -14.70 -23.45 48.51
C LYS A 621 -15.29 -23.70 49.90
N LEU A 622 -14.48 -23.52 50.95
CA LEU A 622 -14.90 -23.67 52.36
C LEU A 622 -15.97 -22.66 52.76
N ALA A 623 -15.83 -21.39 52.33
CA ALA A 623 -16.85 -20.36 52.59
C ALA A 623 -18.20 -20.73 51.98
N ARG A 624 -18.21 -21.26 50.76
CA ARG A 624 -19.43 -21.68 50.07
C ARG A 624 -20.06 -22.92 50.69
N GLU A 625 -19.27 -23.93 51.04
CA GLU A 625 -19.77 -25.12 51.74
C GLU A 625 -20.42 -24.73 53.09
N SER A 626 -19.79 -23.82 53.83
CA SER A 626 -20.33 -23.28 55.09
C SER A 626 -21.66 -22.52 54.89
N ALA A 627 -21.76 -21.70 53.83
CA ALA A 627 -23.00 -20.99 53.50
C ALA A 627 -24.14 -21.94 53.08
N ILE A 628 -23.82 -23.01 52.34
CA ILE A 628 -24.80 -24.06 51.97
C ILE A 628 -25.28 -24.81 53.22
N GLU A 629 -24.36 -25.21 54.10
CA GLU A 629 -24.71 -25.93 55.34
C GLU A 629 -25.58 -25.10 56.29
N LYS A 630 -25.29 -23.81 56.45
CA LYS A 630 -26.11 -22.92 57.30
C LYS A 630 -27.52 -22.76 56.75
N ASN A 631 -27.68 -22.62 55.43
CA ASN A 631 -29.01 -22.56 54.81
C ASN A 631 -29.77 -23.90 54.90
N ALA A 632 -29.07 -25.03 54.83
CA ALA A 632 -29.68 -26.36 54.97
C ALA A 632 -30.09 -26.69 56.42
N LYS A 633 -29.41 -26.12 57.43
CA LYS A 633 -29.71 -26.29 58.87
C LYS A 633 -30.68 -25.25 59.42
N GLY A 634 -31.06 -24.25 58.61
CA GLY A 634 -31.93 -23.12 58.99
C GLY A 634 -33.25 -23.06 58.21
N SER A 635 -33.91 -24.20 57.98
CA SER A 635 -35.29 -24.30 57.49
C SER A 635 -36.18 -25.00 58.50
#